data_AF-A0A4P9YLI1-F1
#
_entry.id   AF-A0A4P9YLI1-F1
#
_cell.length_a   1.000
_cell.length_b   1.000
_cell.length_c   1.000
_cell.angle_alpha   90.00
_cell.angle_beta   90.00
_cell.angle_gamma   90.00
#
_symmetry.space_group_name_H-M   'P 1'
#
loop_
_entity.id
_entity.type
_entity.pdbx_description
1 polymer ?
#
loop_
_entity_poly.entity_id
_entity_poly.type
_entity_poly.pdbx_seq_one_letter_code
_entity_poly.pdbx_strand_id
1 'polypeptide(L)'
;MVKNKEPYLIEQEYNRLRIELDTLHYPEPFRPDAIPLIQHLVSDLVATTTSYKSVSVRNQELSAENKRLLGEQSPMRGQIRSLIEENNRLHLRMIEMEDERVRRDREMKSVLGGMEKRVEDLLFVKGQMKKMMNRERMEREKGRVEDVEGDVNVRVDFETGLREMGVGVTVGVCDPVVLDMVKVMESRIENVNREKLEMEKMIRRYEEEKEVSEDARKRRDEEIKRLMNNLGKGFREEWVGEIVENSENDSRMEAMQEHIDSLNERIREIEIEKKACVFELESRIKEMEEEIKYERERNERMNREIKEMEELIKQIKKEEKSKLKEEKSKEDKRL
;
A
#
# COMPACT_ATOMS: atom_id res chain seq x y z
N MET A 1 9.51 -51.17 -74.09
CA MET A 1 8.47 -51.88 -73.30
C MET A 1 8.18 -51.14 -71.99
N VAL A 2 7.64 -49.91 -72.03
CA VAL A 2 7.48 -49.09 -70.80
C VAL A 2 6.02 -48.65 -70.54
N LYS A 3 5.06 -48.99 -71.41
CA LYS A 3 3.68 -48.47 -71.34
C LYS A 3 2.68 -49.24 -70.45
N ASN A 4 3.08 -50.31 -69.75
CA ASN A 4 2.15 -51.16 -68.96
C ASN A 4 2.30 -51.06 -67.43
N LYS A 5 3.11 -50.14 -66.89
CA LYS A 5 3.29 -50.00 -65.43
C LYS A 5 2.25 -49.09 -64.74
N GLU A 6 1.68 -48.14 -65.47
CA GLU A 6 0.70 -47.20 -64.91
C GLU A 6 -0.62 -47.83 -64.43
N PRO A 7 -1.24 -48.79 -65.15
CA PRO A 7 -2.52 -49.37 -64.71
C PRO A 7 -2.38 -50.18 -63.41
N TYR A 8 -1.26 -50.90 -63.28
CA TYR A 8 -0.99 -51.75 -62.12
C TYR A 8 -0.71 -50.93 -60.84
N LEU A 9 -0.09 -49.76 -60.99
CA LEU A 9 0.18 -48.86 -59.87
C LEU A 9 -1.10 -48.19 -59.36
N ILE A 10 -2.00 -47.81 -60.27
CA ILE A 10 -3.31 -47.23 -59.94
C ILE A 10 -4.18 -48.27 -59.23
N GLU A 11 -4.15 -49.53 -59.66
CA GLU A 11 -4.89 -50.62 -59.02
C GLU A 11 -4.36 -50.96 -57.61
N GLN A 12 -3.05 -50.86 -57.39
CA GLN A 12 -2.46 -50.99 -56.05
C GLN A 12 -2.86 -49.84 -55.11
N GLU A 13 -2.76 -48.60 -55.57
CA GLU A 13 -3.15 -47.41 -54.80
C GLU A 13 -4.66 -47.43 -54.49
N TYR A 14 -5.49 -47.88 -55.44
CA TYR A 14 -6.93 -48.08 -55.25
C TYR A 14 -7.21 -49.09 -54.14
N ASN A 15 -6.59 -50.28 -54.20
CA ASN A 15 -6.79 -51.32 -53.19
C ASN A 15 -6.31 -50.88 -51.81
N ARG A 16 -5.18 -50.15 -51.73
CA ARG A 16 -4.68 -49.59 -50.46
C ARG A 16 -5.69 -48.62 -49.85
N LEU A 17 -6.14 -47.65 -50.64
CA LEU A 17 -7.08 -46.63 -50.19
C LEU A 17 -8.45 -47.23 -49.86
N ARG A 18 -8.85 -48.29 -50.57
CA ARG A 18 -10.08 -49.02 -50.29
C ARG A 18 -10.06 -49.68 -48.93
N ILE A 19 -8.98 -50.38 -48.59
CA ILE A 19 -8.80 -51.00 -47.27
C ILE A 19 -8.85 -49.93 -46.16
N GLU A 20 -8.21 -48.78 -46.39
CA GLU A 20 -8.18 -47.67 -45.45
C GLU A 20 -9.57 -47.05 -45.22
N LEU A 21 -10.33 -46.82 -46.30
CA LEU A 21 -11.70 -46.32 -46.22
C LEU A 21 -12.68 -47.34 -45.62
N ASP A 22 -12.56 -48.62 -45.95
CA ASP A 22 -13.38 -49.68 -45.36
C ASP A 22 -13.12 -49.78 -43.84
N THR A 23 -11.87 -49.59 -43.41
CA THR A 23 -11.52 -49.51 -41.97
C THR A 23 -12.17 -48.30 -41.30
N LEU A 24 -12.29 -47.19 -42.02
CA LEU A 24 -13.00 -45.98 -41.59
C LEU A 24 -14.53 -46.07 -41.79
N HIS A 25 -15.05 -47.23 -42.21
CA HIS A 25 -16.47 -47.49 -42.46
C HIS A 25 -17.08 -46.61 -43.57
N TYR A 26 -16.29 -46.28 -44.60
CA TYR A 26 -16.76 -45.64 -45.83
C TYR A 26 -16.81 -46.67 -46.98
N PRO A 27 -17.93 -47.40 -47.13
CA PRO A 27 -18.02 -48.52 -48.08
C PRO A 27 -18.27 -48.09 -49.53
N GLU A 28 -18.44 -46.80 -49.82
CA GLU A 28 -18.86 -46.29 -51.12
C GLU A 28 -17.78 -46.53 -52.20
N PRO A 29 -18.16 -47.02 -53.41
CA PRO A 29 -17.21 -47.20 -54.50
C PRO A 29 -16.80 -45.85 -55.07
N PHE A 30 -15.50 -45.67 -55.32
CA PHE A 30 -14.95 -44.45 -55.91
C PHE A 30 -14.26 -44.74 -57.24
N ARG A 31 -14.10 -43.70 -58.06
CA ARG A 31 -13.42 -43.77 -59.36
C ARG A 31 -11.90 -43.70 -59.19
N PRO A 32 -11.10 -44.37 -60.05
CA PRO A 32 -9.64 -44.30 -59.99
C PRO A 32 -9.08 -42.87 -60.09
N ASP A 33 -9.75 -41.99 -60.85
CA ASP A 33 -9.38 -40.59 -61.02
C ASP A 33 -9.42 -39.78 -59.70
N ALA A 34 -10.17 -40.26 -58.70
CA ALA A 34 -10.38 -39.58 -57.42
C ALA A 34 -9.35 -39.98 -56.34
N ILE A 35 -8.47 -40.95 -56.61
CA ILE A 35 -7.49 -41.48 -55.64
C ILE A 35 -6.63 -40.37 -55.00
N PRO A 36 -6.02 -39.43 -55.75
CA PRO A 36 -5.16 -38.41 -55.16
C PRO A 36 -5.91 -37.47 -54.23
N LEU A 37 -7.13 -37.08 -54.60
CA LEU A 37 -7.97 -36.18 -53.81
C LEU A 37 -8.39 -36.84 -52.50
N ILE A 38 -8.84 -38.11 -52.56
CA ILE A 38 -9.26 -38.86 -51.38
C ILE A 38 -8.07 -39.06 -50.43
N GLN A 39 -6.87 -39.37 -50.95
CA GLN A 39 -5.67 -39.48 -50.13
C GLN A 39 -5.30 -38.18 -49.40
N HIS A 40 -5.36 -37.04 -50.10
CA HIS A 40 -5.11 -35.74 -49.46
C HIS A 40 -6.14 -35.45 -48.37
N LEU A 41 -7.43 -35.68 -48.64
CA LEU A 41 -8.48 -35.45 -47.65
C LEU A 41 -8.36 -36.36 -46.43
N VAL A 42 -8.06 -37.64 -46.62
CA VAL A 42 -7.86 -38.59 -45.51
C VAL A 42 -6.61 -38.19 -44.70
N SER A 43 -5.51 -37.85 -45.37
CA SER A 43 -4.29 -37.37 -44.72
C SER A 43 -4.55 -36.10 -43.90
N ASP A 44 -5.25 -35.12 -44.46
CA ASP A 44 -5.60 -33.87 -43.78
C ASP A 44 -6.55 -34.12 -42.60
N LEU A 45 -7.50 -35.04 -42.74
CA LEU A 45 -8.42 -35.41 -41.66
C LEU A 45 -7.70 -36.13 -40.51
N VAL A 46 -6.75 -37.01 -40.83
CA VAL A 46 -5.91 -37.67 -39.84
C VAL A 46 -4.99 -36.66 -39.15
N ALA A 47 -4.37 -35.74 -39.90
CA ALA A 47 -3.51 -34.69 -39.37
C ALA A 47 -4.27 -33.71 -38.46
N THR A 48 -5.46 -33.27 -38.87
CA THR A 48 -6.31 -32.39 -38.06
C THR A 48 -6.83 -33.11 -36.81
N THR A 49 -7.21 -34.38 -36.90
CA THR A 49 -7.68 -35.17 -35.76
C THR A 49 -6.56 -35.44 -34.75
N THR A 50 -5.36 -35.76 -35.23
CA THR A 50 -4.19 -35.98 -34.35
C THR A 50 -3.73 -34.67 -33.71
N SER A 51 -3.72 -33.56 -34.45
CA SER A 51 -3.46 -32.22 -33.92
C SER A 51 -4.51 -31.79 -32.89
N TYR A 52 -5.79 -32.02 -33.15
CA TYR A 52 -6.85 -31.73 -32.19
C TYR A 52 -6.68 -32.54 -30.89
N LYS A 53 -6.36 -33.84 -31.00
CA LYS A 53 -6.10 -34.69 -29.83
C LYS A 53 -4.92 -34.18 -29.01
N SER A 54 -3.81 -33.79 -29.65
CA SER A 54 -2.63 -33.28 -28.94
C SER A 54 -2.93 -31.94 -28.24
N VAL A 55 -3.64 -31.03 -28.92
CA VAL A 55 -4.09 -29.77 -28.34
C VAL A 55 -5.06 -30.01 -27.18
N SER A 56 -6.00 -30.96 -27.31
CA SER A 56 -6.96 -31.31 -26.26
C SER A 56 -6.26 -31.81 -25.00
N VAL A 57 -5.30 -32.74 -25.14
CA VAL A 57 -4.49 -33.24 -24.03
C VAL A 57 -3.70 -32.11 -23.38
N ARG A 58 -3.01 -31.29 -24.18
CA ARG A 58 -2.24 -30.15 -23.67
C ARG A 58 -3.12 -29.13 -22.94
N ASN A 59 -4.36 -28.92 -23.41
CA ASN A 59 -5.30 -28.02 -22.76
C ASN A 59 -5.79 -28.60 -21.41
N GLN A 60 -5.97 -29.91 -21.32
CA GLN A 60 -6.27 -30.58 -20.04
C GLN A 60 -5.10 -30.45 -19.05
N GLU A 61 -3.87 -30.65 -19.50
CA GLU A 61 -2.66 -30.48 -18.68
C GLU A 61 -2.54 -29.05 -18.17
N LEU A 62 -2.67 -28.06 -19.06
CA LEU A 62 -2.64 -26.64 -18.69
C LEU A 62 -3.77 -26.27 -17.72
N SER A 63 -4.97 -26.84 -17.89
CA SER A 63 -6.09 -26.63 -16.97
C SER A 63 -5.80 -27.20 -15.57
N ALA A 64 -5.19 -28.38 -15.50
CA ALA A 64 -4.79 -29.00 -14.23
C ALA A 64 -3.68 -28.20 -13.54
N GLU A 65 -2.68 -27.75 -14.30
CA GLU A 65 -1.60 -26.89 -13.81
C GLU A 65 -2.13 -25.55 -13.29
N ASN A 66 -3.06 -24.90 -14.02
CA ASN A 66 -3.70 -23.67 -13.56
C ASN A 66 -4.45 -23.88 -12.23
N LYS A 67 -5.19 -24.97 -12.09
CA LYS A 67 -5.86 -25.31 -10.82
C LYS A 67 -4.86 -25.53 -9.68
N ARG A 68 -3.72 -26.17 -9.95
CA ARG A 68 -2.65 -26.36 -8.97
C ARG A 68 -2.06 -25.01 -8.54
N LEU A 69 -1.67 -24.17 -9.49
CA LEU A 69 -1.09 -22.85 -9.23
C LEU A 69 -2.08 -21.96 -8.45
N LEU A 70 -3.37 -21.98 -8.79
CA LEU A 70 -4.40 -21.26 -8.01
C LEU A 70 -4.51 -21.79 -6.58
N GLY A 71 -4.39 -23.11 -6.38
CA GLY A 71 -4.35 -23.73 -5.06
C GLY A 71 -3.13 -23.28 -4.25
N GLU A 72 -1.95 -23.24 -4.87
CA GLU A 72 -0.70 -22.78 -4.25
C GLU A 72 -0.72 -21.27 -3.93
N GLN A 73 -1.38 -20.45 -4.75
CA GLN A 73 -1.54 -19.02 -4.50
C GLN A 73 -2.54 -18.69 -3.39
N SER A 74 -3.55 -19.53 -3.17
CA SER A 74 -4.59 -19.32 -2.15
C SER A 74 -4.04 -19.00 -0.75
N PRO A 75 -3.11 -19.79 -0.16
CA PRO A 75 -2.56 -19.49 1.17
C PRO A 75 -1.75 -18.19 1.19
N MET A 76 -0.96 -17.91 0.15
CA MET A 76 -0.19 -16.65 0.05
C MET A 76 -1.11 -15.44 0.02
N ARG A 77 -2.20 -15.48 -0.75
CA ARG A 77 -3.21 -14.40 -0.78
C ARG A 77 -3.90 -14.23 0.58
N GLY A 78 -4.11 -15.31 1.32
CA GLY A 78 -4.62 -15.27 2.69
C GLY A 78 -3.64 -14.60 3.67
N GLN A 79 -2.36 -14.95 3.60
CA GLN A 79 -1.30 -14.34 4.41
C GLN A 79 -1.14 -12.84 4.10
N ILE A 80 -1.12 -12.44 2.83
CA ILE A 80 -1.07 -11.03 2.42
C ILE A 80 -2.25 -10.26 3.02
N ARG A 81 -3.47 -10.81 2.95
CA ARG A 81 -4.65 -10.17 3.56
C ARG A 81 -4.49 -10.00 5.07
N SER A 82 -4.04 -11.04 5.77
CA SER A 82 -3.80 -10.99 7.21
C SER A 82 -2.75 -9.94 7.58
N LEU A 83 -1.65 -9.86 6.82
CA LEU A 83 -0.59 -8.87 7.03
C LEU A 83 -1.08 -7.44 6.78
N ILE A 84 -1.91 -7.22 5.75
CA ILE A 84 -2.52 -5.91 5.49
C ILE A 84 -3.43 -5.50 6.64
N GLU A 85 -4.27 -6.42 7.14
CA GLU A 85 -5.15 -6.16 8.29
C GLU A 85 -4.35 -5.83 9.56
N GLU A 86 -3.29 -6.57 9.83
CA GLU A 86 -2.40 -6.31 10.98
C GLU A 86 -1.65 -4.99 10.83
N ASN A 87 -1.09 -4.71 9.65
CA ASN A 87 -0.39 -3.47 9.36
C ASN A 87 -1.30 -2.25 9.54
N ASN A 88 -2.53 -2.30 9.00
CA ASN A 88 -3.52 -1.25 9.19
C ASN A 88 -3.88 -1.05 10.67
N ARG A 89 -4.06 -2.14 11.42
CA ARG A 89 -4.33 -2.08 12.87
C ARG A 89 -3.17 -1.46 13.65
N LEU A 90 -1.94 -1.81 13.32
CA LEU A 90 -0.74 -1.24 13.94
C LEU A 90 -0.61 0.25 13.61
N HIS A 91 -0.85 0.65 12.36
CA HIS A 91 -0.83 2.07 11.96
C HIS A 91 -1.86 2.90 12.72
N LEU A 92 -3.10 2.42 12.84
CA LEU A 92 -4.12 3.11 13.64
C LEU A 92 -3.70 3.24 15.10
N ARG A 93 -3.15 2.17 15.69
CA ARG A 93 -2.66 2.20 17.07
C ARG A 93 -1.48 3.18 17.26
N MET A 94 -0.60 3.29 16.27
CA MET A 94 0.49 4.27 16.30
C MET A 94 -0.03 5.70 16.29
N ILE A 95 -1.04 5.99 15.45
CA ILE A 95 -1.69 7.30 15.41
C ILE A 95 -2.32 7.63 16.76
N GLU A 96 -3.09 6.70 17.34
CA GLU A 96 -3.72 6.88 18.66
C GLU A 96 -2.69 7.15 19.76
N MET A 97 -1.61 6.39 19.81
CA MET A 97 -0.54 6.59 20.80
C MET A 97 0.17 7.93 20.62
N GLU A 98 0.37 8.38 19.38
CA GLU A 98 0.99 9.66 19.07
C GLU A 98 0.09 10.82 19.51
N ASP A 99 -1.22 10.74 19.24
CA ASP A 99 -2.20 11.71 19.69
C ASP A 99 -2.26 11.78 21.23
N GLU A 100 -2.25 10.64 21.91
CA GLU A 100 -2.17 10.59 23.37
C GLU A 100 -0.86 11.20 23.91
N ARG A 101 0.27 10.91 23.26
CA ARG A 101 1.58 11.48 23.66
C ARG A 101 1.56 12.99 23.51
N VAL A 102 1.08 13.51 22.38
CA VAL A 102 0.96 14.95 22.13
C VAL A 102 0.00 15.60 23.14
N ARG A 103 -1.11 14.95 23.48
CA ARG A 103 -2.03 15.43 24.51
C ARG A 103 -1.32 15.53 25.87
N ARG A 104 -0.63 14.47 26.30
CA ARG A 104 0.12 14.46 27.58
C ARG A 104 1.23 15.51 27.59
N ASP A 105 1.93 15.72 26.48
CA ASP A 105 2.99 16.74 26.38
C ASP A 105 2.43 18.16 26.57
N ARG A 106 1.28 18.46 25.94
CA ARG A 106 0.59 19.75 26.13
C ARG A 106 0.14 19.95 27.58
N GLU A 107 -0.43 18.92 28.20
CA GLU A 107 -0.84 18.94 29.61
C GLU A 107 0.36 19.19 30.54
N MET A 108 1.47 18.47 30.32
CA MET A 108 2.69 18.62 31.11
C MET A 108 3.29 20.02 30.96
N LYS A 109 3.37 20.56 29.74
CA LYS A 109 3.83 21.93 29.50
C LYS A 109 2.96 22.99 30.18
N SER A 110 1.64 22.79 30.19
CA SER A 110 0.71 23.68 30.89
C SER A 110 0.94 23.66 32.40
N VAL A 111 1.10 22.47 32.99
CA VAL A 111 1.41 22.31 34.42
C VAL A 111 2.75 22.94 34.77
N LEU A 112 3.78 22.72 33.94
CA LEU A 112 5.11 23.27 34.13
C LEU A 112 5.09 24.80 34.10
N GLY A 113 4.47 25.42 33.08
CA GLY A 113 4.33 26.87 33.02
C GLY A 113 3.56 27.45 34.21
N GLY A 114 2.55 26.72 34.71
CA GLY A 114 1.85 27.08 35.95
C GLY A 114 2.70 26.95 37.22
N MET A 115 3.68 26.03 37.26
CA MET A 115 4.66 25.93 38.34
C MET A 115 5.71 27.04 38.24
N GLU A 116 6.24 27.30 37.06
CA GLU A 116 7.22 28.36 36.80
C GLU A 116 6.68 29.73 37.23
N LYS A 117 5.45 30.07 36.84
CA LYS A 117 4.79 31.30 37.28
C LYS A 117 4.67 31.39 38.81
N ARG A 118 4.30 30.30 39.48
CA ARG A 118 4.23 30.26 40.96
C ARG A 118 5.60 30.48 41.61
N VAL A 119 6.67 29.94 41.00
CA VAL A 119 8.04 30.17 41.46
C VAL A 119 8.43 31.64 41.28
N GLU A 120 8.12 32.24 40.14
CA GLU A 120 8.34 33.68 39.88
C GLU A 120 7.63 34.55 40.91
N ASP A 121 6.34 34.27 41.18
CA ASP A 121 5.54 34.99 42.17
C ASP A 121 6.17 34.89 43.58
N LEU A 122 6.59 33.69 44.00
CA LEU A 122 7.24 33.49 45.30
C LEU A 122 8.60 34.20 45.39
N LEU A 123 9.41 34.17 44.32
CA LEU A 123 10.68 34.89 44.26
C LEU A 123 10.46 36.40 44.36
N PHE A 124 9.42 36.93 43.72
CA PHE A 124 9.02 38.32 43.83
C PHE A 124 8.64 38.68 45.27
N VAL A 125 7.76 37.90 45.91
CA VAL A 125 7.35 38.12 47.32
C VAL A 125 8.56 38.05 48.26
N LYS A 126 9.42 37.04 48.10
CA LYS A 126 10.68 36.92 48.85
C LYS A 126 11.56 38.15 48.68
N GLY A 127 11.67 38.67 47.45
CA GLY A 127 12.40 39.90 47.14
C GLY A 127 11.82 41.13 47.85
N GLN A 128 10.50 41.27 47.86
CA GLN A 128 9.79 42.35 48.57
C GLN A 128 10.01 42.25 50.09
N MET A 129 9.86 41.07 50.68
CA MET A 129 10.12 40.83 52.11
C MET A 129 11.55 41.20 52.50
N LYS A 130 12.55 40.82 51.69
CA LYS A 130 13.96 41.19 51.93
C LYS A 130 14.17 42.70 51.95
N LYS A 131 13.50 43.44 51.06
CA LYS A 131 13.54 44.92 51.05
C LYS A 131 12.92 45.51 52.32
N MET A 132 11.77 44.99 52.76
CA MET A 132 11.14 45.44 54.02
C MET A 132 12.05 45.19 55.22
N MET A 133 12.61 43.98 55.33
CA MET A 133 13.55 43.62 56.40
C MET A 133 14.78 44.53 56.43
N ASN A 134 15.34 44.86 55.27
CA ASN A 134 16.46 45.78 55.18
C ASN A 134 16.07 47.21 55.60
N ARG A 135 14.88 47.69 55.21
CA ARG A 135 14.38 49.01 55.64
C ARG A 135 14.23 49.07 57.16
N GLU A 136 13.58 48.07 57.77
CA GLU A 136 13.44 48.03 59.23
C GLU A 136 14.79 47.94 59.95
N ARG A 137 15.76 47.21 59.37
CA ARG A 137 17.11 47.13 59.94
C ARG A 137 17.79 48.51 59.94
N MET A 138 17.70 49.24 58.83
CA MET A 138 18.26 50.60 58.72
C MET A 138 17.56 51.58 59.67
N GLU A 139 16.24 51.44 59.89
CA GLU A 139 15.50 52.26 60.86
C GLU A 139 15.92 51.97 62.30
N ARG A 140 16.09 50.70 62.68
CA ARG A 140 16.63 50.33 64.01
C ARG A 140 18.05 50.84 64.21
N GLU A 141 18.88 50.80 63.17
CA GLU A 141 20.26 51.27 63.23
C GLU A 141 20.33 52.79 63.36
N LYS A 142 19.43 53.53 62.70
CA LYS A 142 19.28 54.99 62.90
C LYS A 142 18.84 55.35 64.32
N GLY A 143 17.86 54.65 64.88
CA GLY A 143 17.42 54.89 66.26
C GLY A 143 18.57 54.73 67.28
N ARG A 144 19.46 53.76 67.06
CA ARG A 144 20.64 53.56 67.93
C ARG A 144 21.71 54.64 67.80
N VAL A 145 21.79 55.33 66.66
CA VAL A 145 22.75 56.44 66.45
C VAL A 145 22.22 57.72 67.10
N GLU A 146 20.91 57.97 67.02
CA GLU A 146 20.27 59.10 67.72
C GLU A 146 20.42 58.97 69.25
N ASP A 147 20.37 57.74 69.80
CA ASP A 147 20.62 57.48 71.23
C ASP A 147 22.08 57.75 71.65
N VAL A 148 23.06 57.67 70.74
CA VAL A 148 24.49 57.88 71.03
C VAL A 148 24.93 59.34 70.84
N GLU A 149 24.31 60.09 69.92
CA GLU A 149 24.55 61.54 69.76
C GLU A 149 24.00 62.37 70.93
N GLY A 150 23.07 61.83 71.73
CA GLY A 150 22.59 62.46 72.97
C GLY A 150 23.60 62.50 74.11
N ASP A 151 24.65 61.65 74.08
CA ASP A 151 25.49 61.35 75.26
C ASP A 151 26.96 61.80 75.16
N VAL A 152 27.38 62.49 74.09
CA VAL A 152 28.80 62.90 73.93
C VAL A 152 28.96 64.42 73.78
N ASN A 153 28.87 65.12 74.92
CA ASN A 153 29.49 66.44 75.09
C ASN A 153 30.30 66.48 76.38
N VAL A 154 31.48 65.86 76.40
CA VAL A 154 32.50 66.16 77.43
C VAL A 154 33.89 66.18 76.78
N ARG A 155 34.53 67.34 76.90
CA ARG A 155 35.94 67.63 76.61
C ARG A 155 36.88 66.74 77.43
N VAL A 156 37.98 66.31 76.85
CA VAL A 156 39.17 65.93 77.64
C VAL A 156 40.43 66.43 76.95
N ASP A 157 41.13 67.31 77.67
CA ASP A 157 42.51 67.74 77.42
C ASP A 157 43.53 66.77 78.07
N PHE A 158 44.77 66.97 77.63
CA PHE A 158 46.04 66.27 77.83
C PHE A 158 46.43 65.68 79.22
N GLU A 159 47.28 64.65 79.07
CA GLU A 159 48.46 64.28 79.87
C GLU A 159 48.39 63.34 81.10
N THR A 160 49.35 62.39 81.07
CA THR A 160 49.99 61.59 82.13
C THR A 160 49.56 60.13 82.37
N GLY A 161 50.58 59.26 82.40
CA GLY A 161 50.68 58.18 83.39
C GLY A 161 50.54 56.74 82.88
N LEU A 162 51.67 56.05 82.68
CA LEU A 162 51.73 54.58 82.67
C LEU A 162 51.18 53.99 83.97
N ARG A 163 50.40 52.91 83.86
CA ARG A 163 50.22 51.93 84.94
C ARG A 163 49.97 50.53 84.36
N GLU A 164 50.85 49.61 84.71
CA GLU A 164 50.59 48.17 84.61
C GLU A 164 49.49 47.79 85.61
N MET A 165 48.46 47.07 85.15
CA MET A 165 47.56 46.32 86.02
C MET A 165 47.44 44.89 85.49
N GLY A 166 47.89 43.94 86.31
CA GLY A 166 47.65 42.53 86.12
C GLY A 166 46.15 42.23 86.12
N VAL A 167 45.72 41.43 85.14
CA VAL A 167 44.34 40.96 85.05
C VAL A 167 44.24 39.66 85.85
N GLY A 168 43.76 39.77 87.08
CA GLY A 168 43.18 38.65 87.81
C GLY A 168 41.84 38.28 87.17
N VAL A 169 41.73 37.06 86.66
CA VAL A 169 40.46 36.53 86.15
C VAL A 169 39.60 36.12 87.35
N THR A 170 38.63 36.97 87.71
CA THR A 170 37.54 36.56 88.60
C THR A 170 36.55 35.73 87.79
N VAL A 171 36.45 34.44 88.09
CA VAL A 171 35.41 33.55 87.55
C VAL A 171 34.08 33.97 88.16
N GLY A 172 33.32 34.78 87.42
CA GLY A 172 31.92 35.07 87.74
C GLY A 172 31.08 33.82 87.52
N VAL A 173 30.28 33.46 88.52
CA VAL A 173 29.24 32.44 88.41
C VAL A 173 28.28 32.85 87.29
N CYS A 174 28.19 32.05 86.23
CA CYS A 174 27.26 32.32 85.12
C CYS A 174 25.81 32.34 85.61
N ASP A 175 25.04 33.29 85.08
CA ASP A 175 23.59 33.42 85.30
C ASP A 175 22.88 32.10 84.91
N PRO A 176 21.96 31.57 85.75
CA PRO A 176 21.20 30.34 85.47
C PRO A 176 20.52 30.32 84.09
N VAL A 177 20.07 31.47 83.60
CA VAL A 177 19.40 31.60 82.30
C VAL A 177 20.39 31.41 81.14
N VAL A 178 21.64 31.84 81.33
CA VAL A 178 22.73 31.63 80.36
C VAL A 178 23.11 30.15 80.31
N LEU A 179 23.13 29.47 81.46
CA LEU A 179 23.44 28.04 81.52
C LEU A 179 22.38 27.18 80.81
N ASP A 180 21.10 27.50 80.97
CA ASP A 180 20.03 26.79 80.27
C ASP A 180 20.03 27.06 78.76
N MET A 181 20.35 28.29 78.33
CA MET A 181 20.57 28.58 76.91
C MET A 181 21.75 27.79 76.31
N VAL A 182 22.85 27.67 77.04
CA VAL A 182 24.00 26.87 76.62
C VAL A 182 23.62 25.40 76.46
N LYS A 183 22.88 24.80 77.41
CA LYS A 183 22.40 23.42 77.30
C LYS A 183 21.47 23.18 76.12
N VAL A 184 20.58 24.14 75.82
CA VAL A 184 19.70 24.08 74.65
C VAL A 184 20.52 24.17 73.36
N MET A 185 21.57 25.01 73.32
CA MET A 185 22.48 25.08 72.19
C MET A 185 23.30 23.80 72.02
N GLU A 186 23.82 23.22 73.10
CA GLU A 186 24.54 21.94 73.10
C GLU A 186 23.65 20.80 72.56
N SER A 187 22.40 20.71 73.05
CA SER A 187 21.42 19.73 72.56
C SER A 187 21.11 19.92 71.07
N ARG A 188 21.07 21.17 70.60
CA ARG A 188 20.87 21.48 69.18
C ARG A 188 22.10 21.12 68.34
N ILE A 189 23.31 21.37 68.84
CA ILE A 189 24.57 20.99 68.19
C ILE A 189 24.65 19.46 68.08
N GLU A 190 24.27 18.73 69.12
CA GLU A 190 24.23 17.27 69.09
C GLU A 190 23.23 16.72 68.07
N ASN A 191 22.03 17.31 67.99
CA ASN A 191 21.05 16.92 66.98
C ASN A 191 21.54 17.19 65.55
N VAL A 192 22.10 18.38 65.31
CA VAL A 192 22.68 18.72 64.00
C VAL A 192 23.85 17.81 63.64
N ASN A 193 24.70 17.44 64.61
CA ASN A 193 25.79 16.50 64.38
C ASN A 193 25.28 15.07 64.08
N ARG A 194 24.18 14.65 64.70
CA ARG A 194 23.53 13.36 64.42
C ARG A 194 22.95 13.34 63.01
N GLU A 195 22.22 14.38 62.63
CA GLU A 195 21.67 14.54 61.28
C GLU A 195 22.78 14.58 60.22
N LYS A 196 23.88 15.30 60.49
CA LYS A 196 25.06 15.32 59.62
C LYS A 196 25.63 13.91 59.43
N LEU A 197 25.80 13.15 60.51
CA LEU A 197 26.32 11.78 60.44
C LEU A 197 25.39 10.84 59.65
N GLU A 198 24.08 11.00 59.78
CA GLU A 198 23.09 10.23 59.02
C GLU A 198 23.12 10.58 57.53
N MET A 199 23.23 11.87 57.19
CA MET A 199 23.41 12.31 55.80
C MET A 199 24.71 11.77 55.19
N GLU A 200 25.83 11.80 55.92
CA GLU A 200 27.11 11.24 55.46
C GLU A 200 27.06 9.72 55.21
N LYS A 201 26.26 8.98 56.00
CA LYS A 201 26.02 7.54 55.76
C LYS A 201 25.12 7.31 54.54
N MET A 202 24.13 8.17 54.32
CA MET A 202 23.28 8.10 53.12
C MET A 202 24.08 8.39 51.85
N ILE A 203 24.92 9.44 51.85
CA ILE A 203 25.77 9.78 50.72
C ILE A 203 26.68 8.60 50.34
N ARG A 204 27.35 7.99 51.33
CA ARG A 204 28.19 6.81 51.08
C ARG A 204 27.45 5.65 50.41
N ARG A 205 26.23 5.34 50.86
CA ARG A 205 25.41 4.29 50.24
C ARG A 205 25.04 4.63 48.78
N TYR A 206 24.67 5.88 48.52
CA TYR A 206 24.38 6.31 47.15
C TYR A 206 25.61 6.30 46.24
N GLU A 207 26.80 6.60 46.76
CA GLU A 207 28.05 6.51 46.02
C GLU A 207 28.39 5.07 45.64
N GLU A 208 28.24 4.12 46.58
CA GLU A 208 28.42 2.69 46.32
C GLU A 208 27.41 2.15 45.29
N GLU A 209 26.13 2.50 45.41
CA GLU A 209 25.09 2.11 44.43
C GLU A 209 25.37 2.69 43.04
N LYS A 210 25.84 3.94 42.98
CA LYS A 210 26.22 4.59 41.73
C LYS A 210 27.39 3.87 41.06
N GLU A 211 28.42 3.50 41.81
CA GLU A 211 29.58 2.77 41.29
C GLU A 211 29.18 1.43 40.67
N VAL A 212 28.35 0.64 41.37
CA VAL A 212 27.83 -0.63 40.87
C VAL A 212 27.03 -0.45 39.57
N SER A 213 26.19 0.58 39.50
CA SER A 213 25.42 0.90 38.30
C SER A 213 26.31 1.36 37.13
N GLU A 214 27.35 2.13 37.39
CA GLU A 214 28.31 2.56 36.37
C GLU A 214 29.09 1.39 35.78
N ASP A 215 29.53 0.45 36.62
CA ASP A 215 30.21 -0.75 36.17
C ASP A 215 29.30 -1.68 35.36
N ALA A 216 28.03 -1.82 35.76
CA ALA A 216 27.05 -2.55 34.96
C ALA A 216 26.85 -1.92 33.57
N ARG A 217 26.83 -0.58 33.48
CA ARG A 217 26.72 0.14 32.22
C ARG A 217 27.95 -0.09 31.33
N LYS A 218 29.16 -0.01 31.88
CA LYS A 218 30.41 -0.26 31.12
C LYS A 218 30.41 -1.66 30.49
N ARG A 219 30.04 -2.70 31.25
CA ARG A 219 29.96 -4.08 30.72
C ARG A 219 28.97 -4.20 29.57
N ARG A 220 27.81 -3.53 29.65
CA ARG A 220 26.83 -3.51 28.56
C ARG A 220 27.36 -2.78 27.33
N ASP A 221 28.04 -1.65 27.51
CA ASP A 221 28.62 -0.88 26.41
C ASP A 221 29.71 -1.66 25.67
N GLU A 222 30.53 -2.43 26.40
CA GLU A 222 31.53 -3.34 25.82
C GLU A 222 30.88 -4.46 25.01
N GLU A 223 29.79 -5.04 25.54
CA GLU A 223 29.04 -6.09 24.84
C GLU A 223 28.35 -5.56 23.58
N ILE A 224 27.75 -4.36 23.64
CA ILE A 224 27.17 -3.67 22.49
C ILE A 224 28.23 -3.46 21.41
N LYS A 225 29.43 -2.99 21.78
CA LYS A 225 30.55 -2.83 20.84
C LYS A 225 30.97 -4.15 20.20
N ARG A 226 31.02 -5.24 20.98
CA ARG A 226 31.34 -6.57 20.46
C ARG A 226 30.31 -7.04 19.44
N LEU A 227 29.02 -6.93 19.77
CA LEU A 227 27.91 -7.30 18.89
C LEU A 227 27.90 -6.45 17.62
N MET A 228 28.10 -5.14 17.71
CA MET A 228 28.22 -4.25 16.56
C MET A 228 29.38 -4.64 15.63
N ASN A 229 30.54 -4.99 16.18
CA ASN A 229 31.69 -5.42 15.38
C ASN A 229 31.46 -6.76 14.68
N ASN A 230 30.71 -7.68 15.30
CA ASN A 230 30.37 -8.97 14.70
C ASN A 230 29.31 -8.81 13.60
N LEU A 231 28.29 -7.98 13.83
CA LEU A 231 27.29 -7.63 12.82
C LEU A 231 27.95 -6.92 11.63
N GLY A 232 28.84 -5.96 11.86
CA GLY A 232 29.48 -5.21 10.77
C GLY A 232 30.42 -6.01 9.85
N LYS A 233 30.79 -7.25 10.20
CA LYS A 233 31.62 -8.14 9.37
C LYS A 233 30.81 -9.16 8.56
N GLY A 234 29.71 -9.68 9.11
CA GLY A 234 28.82 -10.60 8.37
C GLY A 234 27.74 -9.90 7.54
N PHE A 235 27.31 -8.71 7.97
CA PHE A 235 26.15 -8.02 7.40
C PHE A 235 26.44 -7.23 6.11
N ARG A 236 27.71 -6.97 5.76
CA ARG A 236 28.06 -6.05 4.66
C ARG A 236 28.27 -6.68 3.30
N GLU A 237 28.72 -7.94 3.21
CA GLU A 237 29.03 -8.55 1.90
C GLU A 237 27.80 -9.23 1.29
N GLU A 238 27.02 -9.96 2.10
CA GLU A 238 25.84 -10.70 1.63
C GLU A 238 24.65 -9.78 1.32
N TRP A 239 24.35 -8.83 2.20
CA TRP A 239 23.23 -7.91 2.02
C TRP A 239 23.46 -6.89 0.91
N VAL A 240 24.69 -6.46 0.67
CA VAL A 240 24.95 -5.50 -0.43
C VAL A 240 24.74 -6.16 -1.79
N GLY A 241 25.13 -7.44 -1.94
CA GLY A 241 24.81 -8.22 -3.13
C GLY A 241 23.30 -8.40 -3.31
N GLU A 242 22.60 -8.78 -2.25
CA GLU A 242 21.15 -8.98 -2.26
C GLU A 242 20.37 -7.67 -2.51
N ILE A 243 20.85 -6.52 -2.02
CA ILE A 243 20.26 -5.21 -2.30
C ILE A 243 20.44 -4.82 -3.77
N VAL A 244 21.61 -5.05 -4.36
CA VAL A 244 21.87 -4.75 -5.78
C VAL A 244 21.05 -5.67 -6.68
N GLU A 245 21.00 -6.97 -6.38
CA GLU A 245 20.20 -7.93 -7.14
C GLU A 245 18.69 -7.65 -7.01
N ASN A 246 18.21 -7.28 -5.82
CA ASN A 246 16.82 -6.85 -5.64
C ASN A 246 16.53 -5.53 -6.39
N SER A 247 17.45 -4.58 -6.41
CA SER A 247 17.29 -3.33 -7.18
C SER A 247 17.21 -3.60 -8.70
N GLU A 248 17.99 -4.54 -9.21
CA GLU A 248 17.94 -4.94 -10.63
C GLU A 248 16.65 -5.69 -10.96
N ASN A 249 16.20 -6.56 -10.05
CA ASN A 249 14.91 -7.24 -10.16
C ASN A 249 13.73 -6.27 -10.12
N ASP A 250 13.76 -5.26 -9.26
CA ASP A 250 12.74 -4.21 -9.19
C ASP A 250 12.69 -3.39 -10.49
N SER A 251 13.86 -3.00 -11.01
CA SER A 251 13.96 -2.29 -12.29
C SER A 251 13.41 -3.12 -13.45
N ARG A 252 13.66 -4.43 -13.44
CA ARG A 252 13.13 -5.36 -14.44
C ARG A 252 11.61 -5.53 -14.31
N MET A 253 11.11 -5.56 -13.08
CA MET A 253 9.66 -5.65 -12.81
C MET A 253 8.94 -4.39 -13.30
N GLU A 254 9.51 -3.22 -13.07
CA GLU A 254 8.99 -1.93 -13.55
C GLU A 254 8.93 -1.90 -15.09
N ALA A 255 10.02 -2.29 -15.78
CA ALA A 255 10.05 -2.37 -17.23
C ALA A 255 9.02 -3.38 -17.80
N MET A 256 8.83 -4.52 -17.13
CA MET A 256 7.79 -5.48 -17.52
C MET A 256 6.38 -4.92 -17.30
N GLN A 257 6.16 -4.18 -16.22
CA GLN A 257 4.87 -3.56 -15.92
C GLN A 257 4.52 -2.49 -16.94
N GLU A 258 5.47 -1.62 -17.32
CA GLU A 258 5.29 -0.63 -18.38
C GLU A 258 4.92 -1.29 -19.72
N HIS A 259 5.57 -2.41 -20.07
CA HIS A 259 5.24 -3.15 -21.29
C HIS A 259 3.83 -3.76 -21.23
N ILE A 260 3.43 -4.30 -20.08
CA ILE A 260 2.06 -4.80 -19.87
C ILE A 260 1.04 -3.67 -20.04
N ASP A 261 1.32 -2.49 -19.48
CA ASP A 261 0.43 -1.34 -19.57
C ASP A 261 0.31 -0.83 -21.00
N SER A 262 1.41 -0.79 -21.75
CA SER A 262 1.41 -0.47 -23.19
C SER A 262 0.59 -1.47 -24.01
N LEU A 263 0.74 -2.78 -23.75
CA LEU A 263 -0.06 -3.81 -24.42
C LEU A 263 -1.54 -3.70 -24.07
N ASN A 264 -1.88 -3.44 -22.80
CA ASN A 264 -3.27 -3.25 -22.37
C ASN A 264 -3.91 -2.04 -23.05
N GLU A 265 -3.17 -0.95 -23.21
CA GLU A 265 -3.67 0.23 -23.92
C GLU A 265 -3.89 -0.07 -25.41
N ARG A 266 -2.96 -0.78 -26.05
CA ARG A 266 -3.12 -1.21 -27.44
C ARG A 266 -4.32 -2.14 -27.64
N ILE A 267 -4.59 -3.02 -26.68
CA ILE A 267 -5.79 -3.87 -26.69
C ILE A 267 -7.06 -3.02 -26.62
N ARG A 268 -7.11 -2.02 -25.72
CA ARG A 268 -8.26 -1.11 -25.61
C ARG A 268 -8.50 -0.33 -26.90
N GLU A 269 -7.44 0.19 -27.53
CA GLU A 269 -7.53 0.87 -28.83
C GLU A 269 -8.17 -0.03 -29.89
N ILE A 270 -7.65 -1.25 -30.04
CA ILE A 270 -8.17 -2.23 -31.01
C ILE A 270 -9.62 -2.59 -30.71
N GLU A 271 -10.01 -2.70 -29.44
CA GLU A 271 -11.41 -2.95 -29.06
C GLU A 271 -12.34 -1.81 -29.43
N ILE A 272 -11.89 -0.56 -29.29
CA ILE A 272 -12.66 0.63 -29.71
C ILE A 272 -12.80 0.66 -31.23
N GLU A 273 -11.69 0.47 -31.96
CA GLU A 273 -11.69 0.41 -33.43
C GLU A 273 -12.61 -0.70 -33.95
N LYS A 274 -12.55 -1.89 -33.34
CA LYS A 274 -13.43 -3.02 -33.66
C LYS A 274 -14.91 -2.66 -33.45
N LYS A 275 -15.25 -2.03 -32.32
CA LYS A 275 -16.65 -1.63 -32.03
C LYS A 275 -17.15 -0.61 -33.04
N ALA A 276 -16.33 0.37 -33.43
CA ALA A 276 -16.67 1.35 -34.44
C ALA A 276 -16.93 0.70 -35.81
N CYS A 277 -16.03 -0.18 -36.26
CA CYS A 277 -16.16 -0.90 -37.52
C CYS A 277 -17.42 -1.78 -37.56
N VAL A 278 -17.72 -2.50 -36.47
CA VAL A 278 -18.95 -3.30 -36.37
C VAL A 278 -20.19 -2.40 -36.49
N PHE A 279 -20.22 -1.27 -35.80
CA PHE A 279 -21.34 -0.34 -35.87
C PHE A 279 -21.57 0.23 -37.28
N GLU A 280 -20.50 0.56 -38.00
CA GLU A 280 -20.59 1.01 -39.39
C GLU A 280 -21.12 -0.09 -40.32
N LEU A 281 -20.63 -1.33 -40.16
CA LEU A 281 -21.10 -2.47 -40.96
C LEU A 281 -22.57 -2.81 -40.68
N GLU A 282 -22.99 -2.78 -39.41
CA GLU A 282 -24.39 -2.98 -39.02
C GLU A 282 -25.31 -1.92 -39.62
N SER A 283 -24.87 -0.66 -39.61
CA SER A 283 -25.60 0.45 -40.23
C SER A 283 -25.76 0.24 -41.74
N ARG A 284 -24.69 -0.18 -42.43
CA ARG A 284 -24.73 -0.42 -43.88
C ARG A 284 -25.55 -1.66 -44.25
N ILE A 285 -25.54 -2.71 -43.42
CA ILE A 285 -26.42 -3.87 -43.60
C ILE A 285 -27.88 -3.43 -43.54
N LYS A 286 -28.24 -2.61 -42.55
CA LYS A 286 -29.60 -2.10 -42.40
C LYS A 286 -30.06 -1.27 -43.61
N GLU A 287 -29.19 -0.40 -44.13
CA GLU A 287 -29.46 0.37 -45.35
C GLU A 287 -29.73 -0.56 -46.56
N MET A 288 -28.88 -1.58 -46.76
CA MET A 288 -29.06 -2.55 -47.85
C MET A 288 -30.34 -3.38 -47.68
N GLU A 289 -30.72 -3.74 -46.46
CA GLU A 289 -31.97 -4.45 -46.19
C GLU A 289 -33.20 -3.61 -46.55
N GLU A 290 -33.19 -2.31 -46.25
CA GLU A 290 -34.25 -1.37 -46.64
C GLU A 290 -34.33 -1.21 -48.16
N GLU A 291 -33.20 -1.12 -48.85
CA GLU A 291 -33.14 -1.03 -50.32
C GLU A 291 -33.65 -2.33 -50.99
N ILE A 292 -33.23 -3.50 -50.50
CA ILE A 292 -33.73 -4.80 -50.98
C ILE A 292 -35.25 -4.90 -50.76
N LYS A 293 -35.75 -4.44 -49.62
CA LYS A 293 -37.19 -4.44 -49.34
C LYS A 293 -37.94 -3.56 -50.34
N TYR A 294 -37.45 -2.36 -50.60
CA TYR A 294 -38.06 -1.43 -51.56
C TYR A 294 -38.11 -2.03 -52.98
N GLU A 295 -37.01 -2.62 -53.45
CA GLU A 295 -36.96 -3.24 -54.78
C GLU A 295 -37.82 -4.50 -54.87
N ARG A 296 -37.94 -5.30 -53.79
CA ARG A 296 -38.91 -6.41 -53.73
C ARG A 296 -40.35 -5.93 -53.89
N GLU A 297 -40.75 -4.92 -53.13
CA GLU A 297 -42.10 -4.35 -53.23
C GLU A 297 -42.38 -3.77 -54.64
N ARG A 298 -41.38 -3.15 -55.26
CA ARG A 298 -41.46 -2.67 -56.64
C ARG A 298 -41.63 -3.81 -57.64
N ASN A 299 -40.86 -4.88 -57.50
CA ASN A 299 -40.95 -6.05 -58.36
C ASN A 299 -42.31 -6.77 -58.20
N GLU A 300 -42.84 -6.84 -56.97
CA GLU A 300 -44.20 -7.34 -56.73
C GLU A 300 -45.29 -6.48 -57.39
N ARG A 301 -45.13 -5.14 -57.41
CA ARG A 301 -46.03 -4.25 -58.17
C ARG A 301 -45.97 -4.55 -59.66
N MET A 302 -44.77 -4.60 -60.25
CA MET A 302 -44.61 -4.93 -61.67
C MET A 302 -45.17 -6.31 -62.02
N ASN A 303 -44.96 -7.32 -61.18
CA ASN A 303 -45.51 -8.66 -61.41
C ASN A 303 -47.04 -8.70 -61.35
N ARG A 304 -47.68 -7.84 -60.55
CA ARG A 304 -49.15 -7.68 -60.57
C ARG A 304 -49.61 -7.05 -61.89
N GLU A 305 -48.96 -5.98 -62.33
CA GLU A 305 -49.26 -5.33 -63.61
C GLU A 305 -49.08 -6.31 -64.80
N ILE A 306 -48.03 -7.14 -64.78
CA ILE A 306 -47.82 -8.17 -65.81
C ILE A 306 -48.97 -9.18 -65.80
N LYS A 307 -49.39 -9.67 -64.63
CA LYS A 307 -50.53 -10.60 -64.53
C LYS A 307 -51.83 -9.99 -65.06
N GLU A 308 -52.10 -8.73 -64.74
CA GLU A 308 -53.25 -7.99 -65.27
C GLU A 308 -53.20 -7.88 -66.81
N MET A 309 -52.03 -7.54 -67.37
CA MET A 309 -51.83 -7.52 -68.81
C MET A 309 -52.01 -8.91 -69.46
N GLU A 310 -51.52 -9.98 -68.84
CA GLU A 310 -51.71 -11.35 -69.33
C GLU A 310 -53.20 -11.76 -69.34
N GLU A 311 -53.96 -11.35 -68.33
CA GLU A 311 -55.41 -11.58 -68.27
C GLU A 311 -56.14 -10.83 -69.38
N LEU A 312 -55.80 -9.55 -69.62
CA LEU A 312 -56.35 -8.77 -70.72
C LEU A 312 -56.03 -9.42 -72.08
N ILE A 313 -54.79 -9.87 -72.29
CA ILE A 313 -54.40 -10.56 -73.52
C ILE A 313 -55.22 -11.85 -73.71
N LYS A 314 -55.45 -12.63 -72.64
CA LYS A 314 -56.30 -13.83 -72.69
C LYS A 314 -57.74 -13.49 -73.07
N GLN A 315 -58.31 -12.41 -72.51
CA GLN A 315 -59.65 -11.94 -72.85
C GLN A 315 -59.75 -11.54 -74.33
N ILE A 316 -58.82 -10.72 -74.82
CA ILE A 316 -58.76 -10.31 -76.23
C ILE A 316 -58.67 -11.53 -77.16
N LYS A 317 -57.78 -12.48 -76.88
CA LYS A 317 -57.67 -13.72 -77.69
C LYS A 317 -58.94 -14.55 -77.69
N LYS A 318 -59.70 -14.55 -76.58
CA LYS A 318 -60.99 -15.25 -76.49
C LYS A 318 -62.04 -14.55 -77.34
N GLU A 319 -62.10 -13.22 -77.30
CA GLU A 319 -63.00 -12.40 -78.12
C GLU A 319 -62.69 -12.54 -79.62
N GLU A 320 -61.42 -12.52 -80.01
CA GLU A 320 -61.01 -12.76 -81.40
C GLU A 320 -61.46 -14.14 -81.88
N LYS A 321 -61.27 -15.19 -81.06
CA LYS A 321 -61.74 -16.55 -81.38
C LYS A 321 -63.27 -16.63 -81.49
N SER A 322 -64.03 -15.93 -80.66
CA SER A 322 -65.50 -15.90 -80.77
C SER A 322 -65.94 -15.15 -82.03
N LYS A 323 -65.33 -14.00 -82.34
CA LYS A 323 -65.61 -13.24 -83.57
C LYS A 323 -65.33 -14.08 -84.82
N LEU A 324 -64.20 -14.79 -84.86
CA LEU A 324 -63.85 -15.67 -85.98
C LEU A 324 -64.84 -16.83 -86.15
N LYS A 325 -65.35 -17.39 -85.05
CA LYS A 325 -66.40 -18.43 -85.10
C LYS A 325 -67.74 -17.87 -85.61
N GLU A 326 -68.11 -16.66 -85.20
CA GLU A 326 -69.31 -15.99 -85.70
C GLU A 326 -69.20 -15.68 -87.20
N GLU A 327 -68.04 -15.21 -87.67
CA GLU A 327 -67.80 -14.96 -89.10
C GLU A 327 -67.93 -16.23 -89.92
N LYS A 328 -67.28 -17.33 -89.49
CA LYS A 328 -67.44 -18.64 -90.16
C LYS A 328 -68.88 -19.13 -90.17
N SER A 329 -69.63 -18.99 -89.07
CA SER A 329 -71.04 -19.37 -89.03
C SER A 329 -71.93 -18.50 -89.95
N LYS A 330 -71.58 -17.23 -90.17
CA LYS A 330 -72.27 -16.36 -91.12
C LYS A 330 -71.94 -16.73 -92.57
N GLU A 331 -70.71 -17.19 -92.82
CA GLU A 331 -70.25 -17.66 -94.12
C GLU A 331 -70.90 -18.99 -94.52
N ASP A 332 -70.96 -19.95 -93.59
CA ASP A 332 -71.64 -21.25 -93.77
C ASP A 332 -73.17 -21.12 -93.99
N LYS A 333 -73.79 -20.01 -93.57
CA LYS A 333 -75.22 -19.71 -93.81
C LYS A 333 -75.48 -18.99 -95.14
N ARG A 334 -74.44 -18.57 -95.86
CA ARG A 334 -74.53 -17.87 -97.15
C ARG A 334 -74.27 -18.77 -98.35
N LEU A 335 -73.75 -19.98 -98.13
CA LEU A 335 -73.72 -21.11 -99.05
C LEU A 335 -74.97 -21.96 -98.89
#